data_AF-A0A4Q5QPW7-F1
#
_entry.id   AF-A0A4Q5QPW7-F1
#
_cell.length_a   1.000
_cell.length_b   1.000
_cell.length_c   1.000
_cell.angle_alpha   90.00
_cell.angle_beta   90.00
_cell.angle_gamma   90.00
#
_symmetry.space_group_name_H-M   'P 1'
#
loop_
_entity.id
_entity.type
_entity.pdbx_description
1 polymer ?
#
loop_
_entity_poly.entity_id
_entity_poly.type
_entity_poly.pdbx_seq_one_letter_code
_entity_poly.pdbx_strand_id
1 'polypeptide(L)'
;MNIITKKSKAGSKYSVGARVQEESVGKEYDPFTDRGIHNQNLSLGWGHKNWNASGSISRNNMGGWQGSQTGRTKEWRPKDQWLAGAGVAFHNAKVNIAYRLNYLNEIITIPGAVNPGNKATDQEYLTDRVNHQLQANIRFNNKFSLTNVASYQDYRRRTRTTDIDLNNGAQTLNINLAGGQDLSTFKTLFFRSTAQYEFSEKFSFQPGIEIKNDEAVGQRMKGKPSITDYAIFLSGEYKPLSWLNIRPGLRFTKNSLYDAPPVIPSLNTKIILAKQWDLRLAYARGFRAPALRELYFDFHDANHDINGNENLKAEYSNSFNTSLNFEKTFNANASFKSVVSGFYNDFNDQITTMSKTK
;
A
#
# COMPACT_ATOMS: atom_id res chain seq x y z
N MET A 1 11.27 -15.36 -2.92
CA MET A 1 12.72 -15.14 -3.10
C MET A 1 12.93 -13.65 -3.32
N ASN A 2 13.39 -12.90 -2.31
CA ASN A 2 13.62 -11.45 -2.41
C ASN A 2 14.96 -11.19 -3.11
N ILE A 3 14.95 -10.41 -4.19
CA ILE A 3 16.15 -10.11 -5.02
C ILE A 3 17.17 -9.23 -4.27
N ILE A 4 16.78 -8.64 -3.13
CA ILE A 4 17.59 -7.69 -2.37
C ILE A 4 18.07 -8.35 -1.07
N THR A 5 19.06 -9.25 -1.11
CA THR A 5 20.02 -9.53 0.01
C THR A 5 20.94 -10.72 -0.32
N LYS A 6 21.87 -10.55 -1.26
CA LYS A 6 23.12 -11.34 -1.22
C LYS A 6 24.18 -10.49 -0.52
N LYS A 7 24.57 -10.89 0.70
CA LYS A 7 25.67 -10.28 1.48
C LYS A 7 26.93 -10.18 0.61
N SER A 8 27.58 -9.00 0.59
CA SER A 8 28.78 -8.75 -0.21
C SER A 8 30.01 -9.44 0.40
N LYS A 9 30.67 -10.30 -0.38
CA LYS A 9 32.12 -10.52 -0.28
C LYS A 9 32.81 -9.43 -1.10
N ALA A 10 34.02 -9.05 -0.70
CA ALA A 10 34.81 -7.92 -1.21
C ALA A 10 34.81 -7.83 -2.76
N GLY A 11 34.42 -6.66 -3.29
CA GLY A 11 34.38 -6.32 -4.71
C GLY A 11 33.18 -5.43 -5.07
N SER A 12 33.35 -4.49 -6.00
CA SER A 12 32.24 -3.75 -6.61
C SER A 12 31.41 -4.71 -7.46
N LYS A 13 30.10 -4.78 -7.24
CA LYS A 13 29.20 -5.62 -8.03
C LYS A 13 28.25 -4.73 -8.83
N TYR A 14 28.28 -4.92 -10.14
CA TYR A 14 27.26 -4.38 -11.03
C TYR A 14 26.29 -5.52 -11.37
N SER A 15 25.01 -5.20 -11.46
CA SER A 15 23.98 -6.11 -11.96
C SER A 15 23.12 -5.39 -12.98
N VAL A 16 22.96 -5.99 -14.14
CA VAL A 16 22.03 -5.55 -15.17
C VAL A 16 20.98 -6.64 -15.33
N GLY A 17 19.71 -6.27 -15.34
CA GLY A 17 18.60 -7.19 -15.54
C GLY A 17 17.64 -6.61 -16.57
N ALA A 18 17.39 -7.36 -17.65
CA ALA A 18 16.37 -7.05 -18.64
C ALA A 18 15.32 -8.17 -18.64
N ARG A 19 14.04 -7.81 -18.76
CA ARG A 19 12.92 -8.75 -18.89
C ARG A 19 11.97 -8.24 -19.96
N VAL A 20 11.55 -9.14 -20.83
CA VAL A 20 10.45 -8.95 -21.78
C VAL A 20 9.48 -10.10 -21.56
N GLN A 21 8.20 -9.80 -21.47
CA GLN A 21 7.12 -10.76 -21.30
C GLN A 21 5.97 -10.33 -22.20
N GLU A 22 5.54 -11.27 -23.04
CA GLU A 22 4.51 -11.09 -24.05
C GLU A 22 3.45 -12.17 -23.82
N GLU A 23 2.18 -11.79 -23.71
CA GLU A 23 1.07 -12.71 -23.48
C GLU A 23 -0.09 -12.41 -24.43
N SER A 24 -0.73 -13.46 -24.93
CA SER A 24 -2.01 -13.33 -25.64
C SER A 24 -3.17 -13.19 -24.65
N VAL A 25 -4.21 -12.47 -25.06
CA VAL A 25 -5.49 -12.45 -24.34
C VAL A 25 -6.56 -13.06 -25.25
N GLY A 26 -6.93 -14.31 -24.97
CA GLY A 26 -7.75 -15.10 -25.87
C GLY A 26 -7.06 -15.29 -27.23
N LYS A 27 -7.65 -14.73 -28.29
CA LYS A 27 -7.08 -14.74 -29.65
C LYS A 27 -6.40 -13.42 -30.04
N GLU A 28 -6.43 -12.43 -29.16
CA GLU A 28 -5.82 -11.11 -29.39
C GLU A 28 -4.36 -11.14 -28.94
N TYR A 29 -3.46 -11.07 -29.92
CA TYR A 29 -2.03 -10.92 -29.69
C TYR A 29 -1.37 -10.31 -30.92
N ASP A 30 -0.49 -9.35 -30.69
CA ASP A 30 0.36 -8.76 -31.72
C ASP A 30 1.62 -8.20 -31.04
N PRO A 31 2.81 -8.79 -31.31
CA PRO A 31 4.02 -8.55 -30.53
C PRO A 31 4.40 -7.08 -30.46
N PHE A 32 4.66 -6.58 -29.24
CA PHE A 32 5.05 -5.20 -28.97
C PHE A 32 4.06 -4.10 -29.41
N THR A 33 2.83 -4.47 -29.74
CA THR A 33 1.76 -3.52 -30.12
C THR A 33 0.69 -3.44 -29.02
N ASP A 34 -0.49 -2.92 -29.33
CA ASP A 34 -1.57 -2.78 -28.34
C ASP A 34 -2.35 -4.10 -28.10
N ARG A 35 -2.22 -5.15 -28.92
CA ARG A 35 -2.99 -6.39 -28.70
C ARG A 35 -2.23 -7.41 -27.87
N GLY A 36 -2.77 -7.72 -26.70
CA GLY A 36 -2.16 -8.65 -25.74
C GLY A 36 -1.68 -7.91 -24.50
N ILE A 37 -0.75 -8.53 -23.77
CA ILE A 37 -0.07 -7.93 -22.62
C ILE A 37 1.43 -7.91 -22.92
N HIS A 38 2.03 -6.72 -22.81
CA HIS A 38 3.42 -6.44 -23.17
C HIS A 38 4.11 -5.79 -21.97
N ASN A 39 4.97 -6.55 -21.30
CA ASN A 39 5.68 -6.11 -20.10
C ASN A 39 7.18 -6.09 -20.34
N GLN A 40 7.78 -4.92 -20.23
CA GLN A 40 9.21 -4.69 -20.44
C GLN A 40 9.80 -4.12 -19.16
N ASN A 41 10.99 -4.56 -18.78
CA ASN A 41 11.68 -4.05 -17.60
C ASN A 41 13.19 -4.04 -17.83
N LEU A 42 13.82 -2.92 -17.50
CA LEU A 42 15.26 -2.78 -17.40
C LEU A 42 15.60 -2.36 -15.96
N SER A 43 16.62 -3.00 -15.39
CA SER A 43 17.07 -2.74 -14.03
C SER A 43 18.59 -2.76 -13.94
N LEU A 44 19.12 -1.84 -13.16
CA LEU A 44 20.54 -1.67 -12.87
C LEU A 44 20.73 -1.69 -11.36
N GLY A 45 21.80 -2.33 -10.92
CA GLY A 45 22.20 -2.38 -9.53
C GLY A 45 23.70 -2.20 -9.41
N TRP A 46 24.11 -1.50 -8.37
CA TRP A 46 25.50 -1.27 -8.01
C TRP A 46 25.65 -1.49 -6.51
N GLY A 47 26.71 -2.18 -6.11
CA GLY A 47 27.08 -2.33 -4.71
C GLY A 47 28.58 -2.19 -4.53
N HIS A 48 29.00 -1.37 -3.56
CA HIS A 48 30.40 -1.23 -3.16
C HIS A 48 30.52 -1.04 -1.65
N LYS A 49 31.24 -1.97 -0.99
CA LYS A 49 31.43 -2.00 0.47
C LYS A 49 30.07 -1.96 1.20
N ASN A 50 29.78 -0.81 1.83
CA ASN A 50 28.60 -0.56 2.64
C ASN A 50 27.47 0.09 1.84
N TRP A 51 27.68 0.45 0.57
CA TRP A 51 26.71 1.15 -0.25
C TRP A 51 26.10 0.23 -1.30
N ASN A 52 24.81 0.39 -1.55
CA ASN A 52 24.13 -0.16 -2.72
C ASN A 52 23.26 0.92 -3.35
N ALA A 53 23.18 0.94 -4.67
CA ALA A 53 22.24 1.73 -5.43
C ALA A 53 21.55 0.85 -6.47
N SER A 54 20.31 1.19 -6.82
CA SER A 54 19.55 0.50 -7.85
C SER A 54 18.65 1.45 -8.60
N GLY A 55 18.45 1.20 -9.89
CA GLY A 55 17.47 1.88 -10.72
C GLY A 55 16.71 0.88 -11.57
N SER A 56 15.43 1.14 -11.85
CA SER A 56 14.64 0.33 -12.77
C SER A 56 13.64 1.19 -13.53
N ILE A 57 13.38 0.80 -14.77
CA ILE A 57 12.26 1.31 -15.57
C ILE A 57 11.49 0.12 -16.12
N SER A 58 10.18 0.16 -15.99
CA SER A 58 9.28 -0.85 -16.54
C SER A 58 8.17 -0.18 -17.33
N ARG A 59 7.77 -0.80 -18.43
CA ARG A 59 6.57 -0.47 -19.17
C ARG A 59 5.64 -1.69 -19.14
N ASN A 60 4.43 -1.49 -18.66
CA ASN A 60 3.35 -2.48 -18.75
C ASN A 60 2.30 -1.90 -19.70
N ASN A 61 2.13 -2.54 -20.85
CA ASN A 61 1.17 -2.12 -21.86
C ASN A 61 0.17 -3.26 -22.13
N MET A 62 -1.10 -2.89 -22.25
CA MET A 62 -2.18 -3.78 -22.63
C MET A 62 -3.23 -2.94 -23.33
N GLY A 63 -3.41 -3.07 -24.64
CA GLY A 63 -4.37 -2.27 -25.41
C GLY A 63 -5.81 -2.74 -25.31
N GLY A 64 -6.15 -3.44 -24.22
CA GLY A 64 -7.49 -3.90 -23.90
C GLY A 64 -7.86 -5.24 -24.54
N TRP A 65 -9.02 -5.76 -24.15
CA TRP A 65 -9.55 -7.03 -24.64
C TRP A 65 -11.00 -6.86 -25.08
N GLN A 66 -11.34 -7.36 -26.26
CA GLN A 66 -12.67 -7.22 -26.83
C GLN A 66 -13.72 -7.99 -26.02
N GLY A 67 -13.40 -9.22 -25.64
CA GLY A 67 -14.31 -10.11 -24.91
C GLY A 67 -15.65 -10.27 -25.63
N SER A 68 -16.72 -10.02 -24.90
CA SER A 68 -18.10 -10.06 -25.41
C SER A 68 -18.58 -8.77 -26.08
N GLN A 69 -17.79 -7.69 -26.00
CA GLN A 69 -18.14 -6.38 -26.54
C GLN A 69 -17.93 -6.34 -28.06
N THR A 70 -18.54 -5.38 -28.76
CA THR A 70 -18.34 -5.18 -30.21
C THR A 70 -17.93 -3.74 -30.54
N GLY A 71 -17.27 -3.53 -31.68
CA GLY A 71 -16.86 -2.19 -32.11
C GLY A 71 -15.74 -1.62 -31.24
N ARG A 72 -15.85 -0.34 -30.85
CA ARG A 72 -14.81 0.38 -30.10
C ARG A 72 -14.72 -0.01 -28.63
N THR A 73 -15.84 -0.40 -28.02
CA THR A 73 -15.90 -0.72 -26.59
C THR A 73 -15.11 -1.98 -26.29
N LYS A 74 -14.40 -1.99 -25.15
CA LYS A 74 -13.58 -3.11 -24.69
C LYS A 74 -14.05 -3.58 -23.33
N GLU A 75 -14.07 -4.90 -23.12
CA GLU A 75 -14.38 -5.50 -21.82
C GLU A 75 -13.25 -5.23 -20.83
N TRP A 76 -12.00 -5.42 -21.27
CA TRP A 76 -10.83 -4.96 -20.51
C TRP A 76 -10.31 -3.67 -21.10
N ARG A 77 -10.19 -2.66 -20.25
CA ARG A 77 -9.80 -1.31 -20.65
C ARG A 77 -8.32 -1.27 -21.05
N PRO A 78 -7.98 -0.63 -22.19
CA PRO A 78 -6.60 -0.32 -22.52
C PRO A 78 -5.87 0.40 -21.39
N LYS A 79 -4.63 0.03 -21.15
CA LYS A 79 -3.76 0.55 -20.10
C LYS A 79 -2.31 0.63 -20.60
N ASP A 80 -1.73 1.82 -20.50
CA ASP A 80 -0.29 2.04 -20.69
C ASP A 80 0.30 2.58 -19.39
N GLN A 81 1.28 1.88 -18.83
CA GLN A 81 1.82 2.17 -17.51
C GLN A 81 3.35 2.18 -17.55
N TRP A 82 3.93 3.31 -17.16
CA TRP A 82 5.36 3.47 -16.92
C TRP A 82 5.65 3.49 -15.42
N LEU A 83 6.58 2.65 -15.00
CA LEU A 83 7.07 2.54 -13.64
C LEU A 83 8.56 2.87 -13.65
N ALA A 84 8.99 3.83 -12.85
CA ALA A 84 10.40 4.09 -12.62
C ALA A 84 10.70 3.98 -11.12
N GLY A 85 11.83 3.36 -10.79
CA GLY A 85 12.28 3.14 -9.42
C GLY A 85 13.75 3.52 -9.29
N ALA A 86 14.10 4.18 -8.21
CA ALA A 86 15.48 4.43 -7.83
C ALA A 86 15.65 4.19 -6.33
N GLY A 87 16.82 3.73 -5.92
CA GLY A 87 17.10 3.48 -4.51
C GLY A 87 18.58 3.57 -4.19
N VAL A 88 18.88 4.01 -2.99
CA VAL A 88 20.22 4.01 -2.41
C VAL A 88 20.13 3.51 -0.97
N ALA A 89 21.08 2.68 -0.57
CA ALA A 89 21.15 2.14 0.76
C ALA A 89 22.59 2.13 1.28
N PHE A 90 22.74 2.42 2.56
CA PHE A 90 23.97 2.28 3.31
C PHE A 90 23.76 1.25 4.43
N HIS A 91 24.63 0.25 4.51
CA HIS A 91 24.61 -0.75 5.57
C HIS A 91 26.00 -0.96 6.18
N ASN A 92 26.09 -0.97 7.51
CA ASN A 92 27.22 -1.50 8.25
C ASN A 92 26.70 -2.24 9.50
N ALA A 93 27.59 -2.60 10.43
CA ALA A 93 27.21 -3.34 11.64
C ALA A 93 26.21 -2.60 12.55
N LYS A 94 26.18 -1.26 12.52
CA LYS A 94 25.36 -0.41 13.40
C LYS A 94 24.24 0.31 12.67
N VAL A 95 24.39 0.61 11.38
CA VAL A 95 23.51 1.50 10.64
C VAL A 95 23.04 0.79 9.38
N ASN A 96 21.74 0.78 9.14
CA ASN A 96 21.12 0.34 7.89
C ASN A 96 20.08 1.37 7.47
N ILE A 97 20.42 2.18 6.46
CA ILE A 97 19.58 3.25 5.93
C ILE A 97 19.30 2.94 4.47
N ALA A 98 18.04 3.05 4.05
CA ALA A 98 17.63 2.89 2.68
C ALA A 98 16.64 4.00 2.29
N TYR A 99 16.90 4.63 1.17
CA TYR A 99 15.98 5.55 0.50
C TYR A 99 15.52 4.94 -0.81
N ARG A 100 14.22 5.06 -1.11
CA ARG A 100 13.60 4.64 -2.37
C ARG A 100 12.70 5.73 -2.91
N LEU A 101 12.78 5.94 -4.21
CA LEU A 101 11.92 6.78 -5.01
C LEU A 101 11.21 5.88 -6.02
N ASN A 102 9.89 5.93 -6.07
CA ASN A 102 9.12 5.27 -7.12
C ASN A 102 8.23 6.30 -7.83
N TYR A 103 8.16 6.20 -9.14
CA TYR A 103 7.32 7.00 -10.01
C TYR A 103 6.42 6.08 -10.82
N LEU A 104 5.16 6.47 -10.96
CA LEU A 104 4.15 5.85 -11.80
C LEU A 104 3.57 6.93 -12.70
N ASN A 105 3.54 6.66 -14.00
CA ASN A 105 2.69 7.35 -14.95
C ASN A 105 1.79 6.30 -15.62
N GLU A 106 0.49 6.53 -15.63
CA GLU A 106 -0.49 5.57 -16.15
C GLU A 106 -1.59 6.28 -16.93
N ILE A 107 -1.95 5.69 -18.06
CA ILE A 107 -3.13 6.07 -18.83
C ILE A 107 -4.02 4.84 -18.92
N ILE A 108 -5.26 4.97 -18.42
CA ILE A 108 -6.32 3.99 -18.65
C ILE A 108 -7.34 4.64 -19.57
N THR A 109 -7.61 4.01 -20.71
CA THR A 109 -8.56 4.53 -21.70
C THR A 109 -9.86 3.73 -21.64
N ILE A 110 -10.98 4.43 -21.74
CA ILE A 110 -12.33 3.88 -21.89
C ILE A 110 -12.84 4.38 -23.23
N PRO A 111 -12.72 3.56 -24.29
CA PRO A 111 -13.26 3.93 -25.58
C PRO A 111 -14.80 3.97 -25.55
N GLY A 112 -15.39 5.03 -26.09
CA GLY A 112 -16.83 5.16 -26.23
C GLY A 112 -17.40 4.32 -27.38
N ALA A 113 -18.68 3.96 -27.25
CA ALA A 113 -19.44 3.42 -28.38
C ALA A 113 -19.65 4.49 -29.46
N VAL A 114 -19.78 4.05 -30.71
CA VAL A 114 -20.07 4.95 -31.84
C VAL A 114 -21.52 5.39 -31.76
N ASN A 115 -21.74 6.70 -31.83
CA ASN A 115 -23.06 7.30 -31.90
C ASN A 115 -23.54 7.43 -33.37
N PRO A 116 -24.84 7.69 -33.62
CA PRO A 116 -25.38 7.80 -34.98
C PRO A 116 -24.74 8.89 -35.86
N GLY A 117 -24.06 9.88 -35.26
CA GLY A 117 -23.32 10.92 -35.99
C GLY A 117 -21.91 10.52 -36.42
N ASN A 118 -21.57 9.23 -36.31
CA ASN A 118 -20.22 8.70 -36.49
C ASN A 118 -19.19 9.40 -35.57
N LYS A 119 -19.60 9.71 -34.34
CA LYS A 119 -18.72 10.23 -33.29
C LYS A 119 -18.68 9.26 -32.11
N ALA A 120 -17.64 9.33 -31.29
CA ALA A 120 -17.57 8.60 -30.04
C ALA A 120 -17.03 9.52 -28.94
N THR A 121 -17.35 9.21 -27.68
CA THR A 121 -16.82 9.95 -26.52
C THR A 121 -15.90 9.02 -25.74
N ASP A 122 -14.60 9.28 -25.79
CA ASP A 122 -13.60 8.52 -25.06
C ASP A 122 -13.30 9.20 -23.72
N GLN A 123 -13.00 8.39 -22.71
CA GLN A 123 -12.59 8.87 -21.40
C GLN A 123 -11.25 8.26 -20.99
N GLU A 124 -10.30 9.11 -20.62
CA GLU A 124 -8.99 8.69 -20.17
C GLU A 124 -8.77 9.09 -18.71
N TYR A 125 -8.19 8.18 -17.94
CA TYR A 125 -7.69 8.45 -16.61
C TYR A 125 -6.17 8.52 -16.65
N LEU A 126 -5.64 9.73 -16.52
CA LEU A 126 -4.21 10.00 -16.47
C LEU A 126 -3.78 10.09 -15.02
N THR A 127 -2.93 9.18 -14.59
CA THR A 127 -2.45 9.10 -13.21
C THR A 127 -0.94 9.34 -13.16
N ASP A 128 -0.52 10.25 -12.30
CA ASP A 128 0.87 10.44 -11.90
C ASP A 128 1.01 10.16 -10.40
N ARG A 129 2.00 9.38 -9.99
CA ARG A 129 2.28 9.14 -8.57
C ARG A 129 3.77 9.10 -8.29
N VAL A 130 4.22 9.88 -7.33
CA VAL A 130 5.60 9.86 -6.80
C VAL A 130 5.58 9.41 -5.34
N ASN A 131 6.38 8.40 -5.01
CA ASN A 131 6.51 7.85 -3.66
C ASN A 131 7.96 7.91 -3.19
N HIS A 132 8.20 8.69 -2.15
CA HIS A 132 9.45 8.73 -1.39
C HIS A 132 9.33 7.84 -0.17
N GLN A 133 10.35 7.02 0.10
CA GLN A 133 10.41 6.15 1.27
C GLN A 133 11.82 6.19 1.85
N LEU A 134 11.93 6.48 3.14
CA LEU A 134 13.16 6.42 3.91
C LEU A 134 12.96 5.44 5.06
N GLN A 135 13.88 4.49 5.21
CA GLN A 135 13.95 3.58 6.34
C GLN A 135 15.35 3.63 6.94
N ALA A 136 15.45 3.82 8.25
CA ALA A 136 16.71 3.87 8.96
C ALA A 136 16.65 3.02 10.22
N ASN A 137 17.55 2.04 10.34
CA ASN A 137 17.75 1.25 11.54
C ASN A 137 19.14 1.57 12.08
N ILE A 138 19.20 2.10 13.30
CA ILE A 138 20.43 2.55 13.95
C ILE A 138 20.57 1.83 15.28
N ARG A 139 21.58 0.98 15.40
CA ARG A 139 21.97 0.29 16.63
C ARG A 139 23.11 1.06 17.27
N PHE A 140 22.82 1.75 18.38
CA PHE A 140 23.82 2.51 19.11
C PHE A 140 24.74 1.59 19.91
N ASN A 141 24.15 0.58 20.57
CA ASN A 141 24.84 -0.47 21.30
C ASN A 141 24.00 -1.77 21.31
N ASN A 142 24.40 -2.78 22.07
CA ASN A 142 23.69 -4.06 22.10
C ASN A 142 22.29 -3.98 22.72
N LYS A 143 22.04 -2.99 23.57
CA LYS A 143 20.78 -2.81 24.30
C LYS A 143 19.85 -1.78 23.64
N PHE A 144 20.38 -0.84 22.87
CA PHE A 144 19.62 0.29 22.34
C PHE A 144 19.71 0.40 20.82
N SER A 145 18.55 0.41 20.17
CA SER A 145 18.41 0.69 18.74
C SER A 145 17.20 1.55 18.44
N LEU A 146 17.25 2.25 17.32
CA LEU A 146 16.20 3.11 16.82
C LEU A 146 15.86 2.73 15.37
N THR A 147 14.57 2.57 15.10
CA THR A 147 14.03 2.38 13.75
C THR A 147 13.19 3.58 13.38
N ASN A 148 13.52 4.23 12.28
CA ASN A 148 12.77 5.34 11.70
C ASN A 148 12.25 4.93 10.33
N VAL A 149 11.01 5.28 10.03
CA VAL A 149 10.38 5.13 8.74
C VAL A 149 9.71 6.45 8.40
N ALA A 150 9.98 6.99 7.22
CA ALA A 150 9.32 8.16 6.68
C ALA A 150 8.89 7.90 5.25
N SER A 151 7.73 8.41 4.85
CA SER A 151 7.30 8.37 3.45
C SER A 151 6.47 9.58 3.08
N TYR A 152 6.60 10.00 1.82
CA TYR A 152 5.76 11.02 1.21
C TYR A 152 5.26 10.46 -0.12
N GLN A 153 3.94 10.48 -0.31
CA GLN A 153 3.30 10.11 -1.56
C GLN A 153 2.53 11.32 -2.09
N ASP A 154 2.78 11.65 -3.36
CA ASP A 154 2.01 12.62 -4.13
C ASP A 154 1.33 11.88 -5.27
N TYR A 155 0.00 11.83 -5.25
CA TYR A 155 -0.82 11.16 -6.25
C TYR A 155 -1.72 12.18 -6.92
N ARG A 156 -1.75 12.18 -8.24
CA ARG A 156 -2.62 12.99 -9.06
C ARG A 156 -3.32 12.13 -10.10
N ARG A 157 -4.62 12.28 -10.22
CA ARG A 157 -5.42 11.66 -11.28
C ARG A 157 -6.26 12.72 -11.97
N ARG A 158 -6.12 12.79 -13.29
CA ARG A 158 -6.93 13.63 -14.16
C ARG A 158 -7.84 12.75 -15.01
N THR A 159 -9.11 13.09 -15.07
CA THR A 159 -10.03 12.59 -16.09
C THR A 159 -9.94 13.50 -17.30
N ARG A 160 -9.78 12.94 -18.49
CA ARG A 160 -9.84 13.68 -19.75
C ARG A 160 -10.87 13.00 -20.64
N THR A 161 -11.94 13.72 -20.96
CA THR A 161 -12.99 13.23 -21.86
C THR A 161 -12.89 13.97 -23.18
N THR A 162 -12.90 13.24 -24.29
CA THR A 162 -12.81 13.78 -25.64
C THR A 162 -13.89 13.20 -26.52
N ASP A 163 -14.49 14.03 -27.35
CA ASP A 163 -15.33 13.58 -28.46
C ASP A 163 -14.44 13.44 -29.69
N ILE A 164 -14.52 12.30 -30.36
CA ILE A 164 -13.80 12.00 -31.60
C ILE A 164 -14.79 11.85 -32.75
N ASP A 165 -14.54 12.56 -33.83
CA ASP A 165 -15.25 12.39 -35.10
C ASP A 165 -14.55 11.32 -35.93
N LEU A 166 -15.25 10.22 -36.23
CA LEU A 166 -14.68 9.07 -36.92
C LEU A 166 -14.57 9.27 -38.43
N ASN A 167 -15.15 10.34 -38.98
CA ASN A 167 -15.02 10.64 -40.41
C ASN A 167 -13.65 11.22 -40.76
N ASN A 168 -13.07 12.00 -39.84
CA ASN A 168 -11.81 12.74 -40.08
C ASN A 168 -10.78 12.60 -38.95
N GLY A 169 -11.11 11.88 -37.86
CA GLY A 169 -10.24 11.68 -36.71
C GLY A 169 -10.10 12.89 -35.78
N ALA A 170 -10.85 13.98 -36.00
CA ALA A 170 -10.76 15.19 -35.19
C ALA A 170 -11.21 14.90 -33.75
N GLN A 171 -10.44 15.38 -32.77
CA GLN A 171 -10.76 15.26 -31.34
C GLN A 171 -11.02 16.63 -30.74
N THR A 172 -12.11 16.75 -29.99
CA THR A 172 -12.45 17.94 -29.21
C THR A 172 -12.65 17.58 -27.75
N LEU A 173 -12.20 18.44 -26.82
CA LEU A 173 -12.47 18.23 -25.40
C LEU A 173 -13.97 18.30 -25.15
N ASN A 174 -14.51 17.27 -24.49
CA ASN A 174 -15.89 17.27 -24.05
C ASN A 174 -15.97 17.99 -22.69
N ILE A 175 -16.41 19.25 -22.71
CA ILE A 175 -16.60 20.10 -21.53
C ILE A 175 -17.99 19.99 -20.92
N ASN A 176 -18.91 19.30 -21.59
CA ASN A 176 -20.31 19.21 -21.19
C ASN A 176 -20.59 18.02 -20.28
N LEU A 177 -19.71 17.01 -20.30
CA LEU A 177 -19.80 15.88 -19.38
C LEU A 177 -19.33 16.29 -17.97
N ALA A 178 -20.23 16.20 -16.99
CA ALA A 178 -19.92 16.49 -15.59
C ALA A 178 -18.77 15.60 -15.07
N GLY A 179 -17.72 16.22 -14.54
CA GLY A 179 -16.50 15.53 -14.11
C GLY A 179 -15.66 14.93 -15.26
N GLY A 180 -16.00 15.23 -16.53
CA GLY A 180 -15.27 14.78 -17.70
C GLY A 180 -13.85 15.35 -17.81
N GLN A 181 -13.55 16.41 -17.04
CA GLN A 181 -12.23 17.05 -16.94
C GLN A 181 -11.73 17.14 -15.48
N ASP A 182 -12.17 16.23 -14.61
CA ASP A 182 -11.85 16.27 -13.17
C ASP A 182 -10.36 16.13 -12.89
N LEU A 183 -9.90 16.78 -11.82
CA LEU A 183 -8.56 16.65 -11.27
C LEU A 183 -8.67 16.32 -9.78
N SER A 184 -8.20 15.14 -9.41
CA SER A 184 -8.14 14.67 -8.03
C SER A 184 -6.68 14.50 -7.60
N THR A 185 -6.30 15.09 -6.48
CA THR A 185 -4.96 14.97 -5.87
C THR A 185 -5.06 14.42 -4.46
N PHE A 186 -4.17 13.49 -4.11
CA PHE A 186 -4.04 12.92 -2.79
C PHE A 186 -2.58 12.97 -2.35
N LYS A 187 -2.32 13.56 -1.19
CA LYS A 187 -0.98 13.61 -0.60
C LYS A 187 -0.99 12.92 0.75
N THR A 188 0.01 12.09 0.99
CA THR A 188 0.18 11.40 2.27
C THR A 188 1.60 11.57 2.77
N LEU A 189 1.75 12.15 3.96
CA LEU A 189 2.98 12.16 4.73
C LEU A 189 2.84 11.15 5.88
N PHE A 190 3.87 10.34 6.08
CA PHE A 190 3.94 9.39 7.20
C PHE A 190 5.32 9.40 7.82
N PHE A 191 5.37 9.38 9.14
CA PHE A 191 6.58 9.23 9.92
C PHE A 191 6.32 8.33 11.11
N ARG A 192 7.23 7.38 11.38
CA ARG A 192 7.24 6.58 12.60
C ARG A 192 8.66 6.44 13.10
N SER A 193 8.85 6.66 14.40
CA SER A 193 10.09 6.36 15.10
C SER A 193 9.80 5.37 16.22
N THR A 194 10.63 4.34 16.35
CA THR A 194 10.49 3.30 17.37
C THR A 194 11.86 3.03 17.97
N ALA A 195 11.97 3.28 19.26
CA ALA A 195 13.12 2.85 20.03
C ALA A 195 12.92 1.41 20.50
N GLN A 196 14.01 0.69 20.68
CA GLN A 196 14.08 -0.59 21.37
C GLN A 196 15.14 -0.45 22.44
N TYR A 197 14.77 -0.77 23.68
CA TYR A 197 15.70 -0.81 24.79
C TYR A 197 15.59 -2.13 25.54
N GLU A 198 16.70 -2.87 25.62
CA GLU A 198 16.85 -4.08 26.41
C GLU A 198 17.39 -3.73 27.80
N PHE A 199 16.49 -3.63 28.77
CA PHE A 199 16.86 -3.34 30.16
C PHE A 199 17.57 -4.53 30.81
N SER A 200 17.04 -5.74 30.58
CA SER A 200 17.64 -7.03 30.97
C SER A 200 17.19 -8.14 30.02
N GLU A 201 17.77 -9.33 30.14
CA GLU A 201 17.34 -10.51 29.36
C GLU A 201 15.84 -10.84 29.54
N LYS A 202 15.28 -10.46 30.69
CA LYS A 202 13.85 -10.68 31.01
C LYS A 202 12.96 -9.53 30.60
N PHE A 203 13.49 -8.31 30.42
CA PHE A 203 12.69 -7.11 30.24
C PHE A 203 13.25 -6.24 29.13
N SER A 204 12.42 -5.95 28.14
CA SER A 204 12.71 -4.96 27.12
C SER A 204 11.48 -4.12 26.83
N PHE A 205 11.65 -2.91 26.29
CA PHE A 205 10.55 -2.06 25.91
C PHE A 205 10.80 -1.33 24.59
N GLN A 206 9.71 -0.98 23.93
CA GLN A 206 9.64 -0.34 22.62
C GLN A 206 8.70 0.85 22.67
N PRO A 207 9.17 2.04 23.05
CA PRO A 207 8.42 3.27 22.89
C PRO A 207 8.52 3.75 21.43
N GLY A 208 7.47 4.41 20.96
CA GLY A 208 7.50 5.01 19.64
C GLY A 208 6.46 6.11 19.46
N ILE A 209 6.68 6.87 18.39
CA ILE A 209 5.81 7.94 17.94
C ILE A 209 5.47 7.72 16.47
N GLU A 210 4.31 8.22 16.08
CA GLU A 210 3.82 8.14 14.70
C GLU A 210 3.01 9.38 14.36
N ILE A 211 3.22 9.87 13.15
CA ILE A 211 2.50 11.00 12.57
C ILE A 211 2.10 10.59 11.16
N LYS A 212 0.83 10.77 10.82
CA LYS A 212 0.32 10.59 9.47
C LYS A 212 -0.53 11.80 9.12
N ASN A 213 -0.32 12.37 7.94
CA ASN A 213 -1.16 13.42 7.41
C ASN A 213 -1.62 13.00 6.01
N ASP A 214 -2.93 13.08 5.79
CA ASP A 214 -3.56 12.85 4.50
C ASP A 214 -4.25 14.15 4.05
N GLU A 215 -4.02 14.56 2.81
CA GLU A 215 -4.69 15.68 2.15
C GLU A 215 -5.36 15.20 0.88
N ALA A 216 -6.56 15.70 0.61
CA ALA A 216 -7.26 15.44 -0.64
C ALA A 216 -7.82 16.74 -1.22
N VAL A 217 -7.74 16.87 -2.54
CA VAL A 217 -8.41 17.93 -3.31
C VAL A 217 -9.01 17.29 -4.55
N GLY A 218 -10.24 17.64 -4.91
CA GLY A 218 -10.85 17.20 -6.15
C GLY A 218 -12.20 17.87 -6.38
N GLN A 219 -12.73 17.85 -7.61
CA GLN A 219 -14.03 18.49 -7.88
C GLN A 219 -15.19 17.77 -7.17
N ARG A 220 -14.99 16.49 -6.85
CA ARG A 220 -15.92 15.62 -6.12
C ARG A 220 -15.64 15.54 -4.61
N MET A 221 -14.78 16.43 -4.10
CA MET A 221 -14.44 16.55 -2.68
C MET A 221 -14.85 17.93 -2.19
N LYS A 222 -15.59 18.03 -1.08
CA LYS A 222 -15.92 19.33 -0.49
C LYS A 222 -14.66 19.96 0.14
N GLY A 223 -14.21 21.09 -0.42
CA GLY A 223 -13.09 21.86 0.10
C GLY A 223 -11.70 21.22 -0.14
N LYS A 224 -10.78 21.43 0.80
CA LYS A 224 -9.42 20.86 0.81
C LYS A 224 -9.19 20.12 2.12
N PRO A 225 -9.92 19.02 2.37
CA PRO A 225 -9.91 18.41 3.68
C PRO A 225 -8.55 17.74 3.95
N SER A 226 -8.10 17.86 5.21
CA SER A 226 -6.86 17.29 5.72
C SER A 226 -7.13 16.57 7.02
N ILE A 227 -6.56 15.37 7.17
CA ILE A 227 -6.63 14.58 8.40
C ILE A 227 -5.22 14.33 8.88
N THR A 228 -4.98 14.62 10.16
CA THR A 228 -3.71 14.30 10.81
C THR A 228 -3.94 13.38 12.00
N ASP A 229 -3.24 12.26 11.99
CA ASP A 229 -3.16 11.30 13.09
C ASP A 229 -1.82 11.45 13.81
N TYR A 230 -1.88 11.60 15.14
CA TYR A 230 -0.73 11.54 16.03
C TYR A 230 -0.89 10.34 16.95
N ALA A 231 0.17 9.55 17.11
CA ALA A 231 0.16 8.48 18.08
C ALA A 231 1.47 8.37 18.85
N ILE A 232 1.32 7.98 20.11
CA ILE A 232 2.41 7.55 20.98
C ILE A 232 2.08 6.13 21.42
N PHE A 233 3.05 5.24 21.37
CA PHE A 233 2.86 3.86 21.77
C PHE A 233 4.03 3.34 22.59
N LEU A 234 3.74 2.36 23.43
CA LEU A 234 4.70 1.66 24.26
C LEU A 234 4.35 0.17 24.25
N SER A 235 5.32 -0.68 23.91
CA SER A 235 5.21 -2.12 24.12
C SER A 235 6.30 -2.59 25.05
N GLY A 236 5.96 -3.42 26.02
CA GLY A 236 6.93 -4.13 26.87
C GLY A 236 7.03 -5.58 26.44
N GLU A 237 8.19 -6.19 26.61
CA GLU A 237 8.38 -7.64 26.53
C GLU A 237 8.91 -8.13 27.87
N TYR A 238 8.20 -9.09 28.47
CA TYR A 238 8.52 -9.65 29.76
C TYR A 238 8.61 -11.18 29.67
N LYS A 239 9.79 -11.71 30.02
CA LYS A 239 10.08 -13.15 30.11
C LYS A 239 10.30 -13.53 31.57
N PRO A 240 9.22 -13.69 32.37
CA PRO A 240 9.35 -14.10 33.77
C PRO A 240 10.07 -15.44 33.92
N LEU A 241 9.77 -16.37 33.00
CA LEU A 241 10.20 -17.76 32.97
C LEU A 241 10.65 -18.10 31.55
N SER A 242 11.53 -19.09 31.39
CA SER A 242 12.06 -19.49 30.07
C SER A 242 10.98 -19.98 29.10
N TRP A 243 9.85 -20.48 29.63
CA TRP A 243 8.72 -20.97 28.85
C TRP A 243 7.62 -19.90 28.62
N LEU A 244 7.71 -18.72 29.24
CA LEU A 244 6.66 -17.70 29.19
C LEU A 244 7.20 -16.37 28.67
N ASN A 245 6.58 -15.82 27.62
CA ASN A 245 6.84 -14.48 27.13
C ASN A 245 5.52 -13.71 27.03
N ILE A 246 5.44 -12.55 27.68
CA ILE A 246 4.26 -11.70 27.73
C ILE A 246 4.65 -10.34 27.15
N ARG A 247 3.84 -9.85 26.21
CA ARG A 247 4.08 -8.61 25.49
C ARG A 247 2.86 -7.69 25.54
N PRO A 248 2.69 -6.91 26.62
CA PRO A 248 1.69 -5.86 26.67
C PRO A 248 2.06 -4.72 25.71
N GLY A 249 1.04 -4.01 25.24
CA GLY A 249 1.19 -2.80 24.44
C GLY A 249 0.06 -1.83 24.68
N LEU A 250 0.39 -0.54 24.73
CA LEU A 250 -0.56 0.57 24.81
C LEU A 250 -0.27 1.54 23.67
N ARG A 251 -1.32 2.03 23.02
CA ARG A 251 -1.25 3.10 22.03
C ARG A 251 -2.26 4.19 22.37
N PHE A 252 -1.78 5.42 22.40
CA PHE A 252 -2.57 6.65 22.55
C PHE A 252 -2.60 7.31 21.19
N THR A 253 -3.79 7.68 20.71
CA THR A 253 -3.94 8.30 19.39
C THR A 253 -4.82 9.53 19.50
N LYS A 254 -4.46 10.57 18.75
CA LYS A 254 -5.25 11.80 18.59
C LYS A 254 -5.40 12.03 17.10
N ASN A 255 -6.64 12.25 16.67
CA ASN A 255 -6.95 12.64 15.30
C ASN A 255 -7.39 14.12 15.27
N SER A 256 -7.18 14.78 14.13
CA SER A 256 -7.54 16.20 13.95
C SER A 256 -9.05 16.46 13.74
N LEU A 257 -9.82 15.46 13.31
CA LEU A 257 -11.24 15.60 12.96
C LEU A 257 -12.20 14.85 13.90
N TYR A 258 -11.82 13.70 14.45
CA TYR A 258 -12.71 12.90 15.29
C TYR A 258 -12.08 12.48 16.62
N ASP A 259 -12.94 12.05 17.55
CA ASP A 259 -12.53 11.55 18.85
C ASP A 259 -11.94 10.14 18.74
N ALA A 260 -10.61 10.07 18.71
CA ALA A 260 -9.89 8.82 18.79
C ALA A 260 -10.03 8.23 20.21
N PRO A 261 -10.09 6.89 20.36
CA PRO A 261 -10.12 6.27 21.67
C PRO A 261 -8.88 6.67 22.48
N PRO A 262 -9.03 7.01 23.77
CA PRO A 262 -7.93 7.54 24.57
C PRO A 262 -6.79 6.54 24.71
N VAL A 263 -7.10 5.23 24.73
CA VAL A 263 -6.11 4.16 24.82
C VAL A 263 -6.54 2.91 24.06
N ILE A 264 -5.59 2.32 23.36
CA ILE A 264 -5.75 1.08 22.59
C ILE A 264 -4.79 0.04 23.18
N PRO A 265 -5.31 -0.91 23.99
CA PRO A 265 -4.49 -1.95 24.58
C PRO A 265 -4.29 -3.16 23.64
N SER A 266 -3.18 -3.85 23.85
CA SER A 266 -2.89 -5.16 23.28
C SER A 266 -2.12 -6.02 24.27
N LEU A 267 -2.30 -7.33 24.18
CA LEU A 267 -1.57 -8.31 24.97
C LEU A 267 -1.29 -9.52 24.09
N ASN A 268 -0.01 -9.82 23.90
CA ASN A 268 0.43 -11.03 23.22
C ASN A 268 1.16 -11.91 24.22
N THR A 269 0.84 -13.20 24.24
CA THR A 269 1.47 -14.17 25.14
C THR A 269 1.94 -15.36 24.32
N LYS A 270 3.17 -15.80 24.56
CA LYS A 270 3.73 -17.05 24.05
C LYS A 270 4.07 -17.96 25.22
N ILE A 271 3.59 -19.19 25.16
CA ILE A 271 3.80 -20.24 26.14
C ILE A 271 4.47 -21.41 25.42
N ILE A 272 5.67 -21.79 25.85
CA ILE A 272 6.35 -23.00 25.39
C ILE A 272 5.80 -24.16 26.19
N LEU A 273 4.93 -24.97 25.57
CA LEU A 273 4.31 -26.14 26.21
C LEU A 273 5.30 -27.31 26.29
N ALA A 274 6.12 -27.47 25.24
CA ALA A 274 7.18 -28.46 25.16
C ALA A 274 8.24 -28.00 24.15
N LYS A 275 9.37 -28.73 24.05
CA LYS A 275 10.49 -28.38 23.15
C LYS A 275 10.10 -28.08 21.69
N GLN A 276 9.02 -28.70 21.22
CA GLN A 276 8.53 -28.60 19.83
C GLN A 276 7.18 -27.87 19.74
N TRP A 277 6.57 -27.50 20.86
CA TRP A 277 5.21 -26.99 20.92
C TRP A 277 5.17 -25.60 21.57
N ASP A 278 4.61 -24.62 20.86
CA ASP A 278 4.29 -23.31 21.43
C ASP A 278 2.83 -22.93 21.21
N LEU A 279 2.19 -22.47 22.28
CA LEU A 279 0.88 -21.85 22.27
C LEU A 279 1.06 -20.33 22.25
N ARG A 280 0.33 -19.65 21.37
CA ARG A 280 0.28 -18.19 21.33
C ARG A 280 -1.14 -17.71 21.46
N LEU A 281 -1.33 -16.74 22.34
CA LEU A 281 -2.59 -16.06 22.59
C LEU A 281 -2.36 -14.57 22.32
N ALA A 282 -3.29 -13.94 21.62
CA ALA A 282 -3.21 -12.51 21.35
C ALA A 282 -4.59 -11.88 21.47
N TYR A 283 -4.63 -10.75 22.17
CA TYR A 283 -5.76 -9.84 22.22
C TYR A 283 -5.30 -8.46 21.79
N ALA A 284 -6.07 -7.81 20.93
CA ALA A 284 -5.86 -6.42 20.56
C ALA A 284 -7.19 -5.72 20.39
N ARG A 285 -7.28 -4.50 20.95
CA ARG A 285 -8.32 -3.56 20.56
C ARG A 285 -7.86 -2.85 19.29
N GLY A 286 -8.74 -2.73 18.30
CA GLY A 286 -8.53 -1.98 17.08
C GLY A 286 -9.45 -0.77 17.01
N PHE A 287 -9.06 0.20 16.18
CA PHE A 287 -9.96 1.24 15.73
C PHE A 287 -9.64 1.62 14.28
N ARG A 288 -10.64 2.11 13.55
CA ARG A 288 -10.48 2.67 12.21
C ARG A 288 -11.09 4.07 12.16
N ALA A 289 -10.24 5.02 11.80
CA ALA A 289 -10.60 6.37 11.40
C ALA A 289 -11.51 6.37 10.17
N PRO A 290 -12.57 7.18 10.12
CA PRO A 290 -13.20 7.53 8.85
C PRO A 290 -12.18 8.15 7.90
N ALA A 291 -12.13 7.66 6.67
CA ALA A 291 -11.26 8.20 5.63
C ALA A 291 -11.83 9.52 5.08
N LEU A 292 -10.95 10.39 4.53
CA LEU A 292 -11.36 11.63 3.85
C LEU A 292 -12.47 11.40 2.81
N ARG A 293 -12.41 10.28 2.09
CA ARG A 293 -13.43 9.89 1.10
C ARG A 293 -14.76 9.52 1.75
N GLU A 294 -14.76 8.87 2.91
CA GLU A 294 -15.99 8.51 3.61
C GLU A 294 -16.69 9.75 4.19
N LEU A 295 -15.91 10.75 4.60
CA LEU A 295 -16.41 12.00 5.16
C LEU A 295 -16.89 13.00 4.08
N TYR A 296 -16.12 13.18 2.99
CA TYR A 296 -16.28 14.33 2.09
C TYR A 296 -16.50 14.00 0.61
N PHE A 297 -16.54 12.71 0.24
CA PHE A 297 -16.78 12.34 -1.16
C PHE A 297 -18.24 12.62 -1.53
N ASP A 298 -18.42 13.35 -2.61
CA ASP A 298 -19.74 13.73 -3.10
C ASP A 298 -19.84 13.38 -4.59
N PHE A 299 -20.64 12.37 -4.91
CA PHE A 299 -20.76 11.83 -6.26
C PHE A 299 -22.21 11.59 -6.64
N HIS A 300 -22.66 12.36 -7.63
CA HIS A 300 -23.98 12.28 -8.22
C HIS A 300 -23.85 11.98 -9.71
N ASP A 301 -24.36 10.84 -10.14
CA ASP A 301 -24.59 10.51 -11.54
C ASP A 301 -26.02 9.99 -11.75
N ALA A 302 -26.37 9.60 -12.98
CA ALA A 302 -27.72 9.13 -13.30
C ALA A 302 -28.16 7.87 -12.53
N ASN A 303 -27.22 7.08 -12.00
CA ASN A 303 -27.44 5.79 -11.36
C ASN A 303 -26.95 5.72 -9.90
N HIS A 304 -26.16 6.69 -9.44
CA HIS A 304 -25.52 6.71 -8.12
C HIS A 304 -25.65 8.10 -7.49
N ASP A 305 -26.08 8.10 -6.22
CA ASP A 305 -26.12 9.26 -5.35
C ASP A 305 -25.37 8.88 -4.07
N ILE A 306 -24.09 9.25 -4.01
CA ILE A 306 -23.17 8.93 -2.91
C ILE A 306 -22.78 10.24 -2.23
N ASN A 307 -23.22 10.39 -0.99
CA ASN A 307 -22.85 11.51 -0.14
C ASN A 307 -21.96 11.02 1.00
N GLY A 308 -20.85 11.71 1.20
CA GLY A 308 -20.03 11.58 2.41
C GLY A 308 -20.82 11.97 3.65
N ASN A 309 -20.40 11.45 4.80
CA ASN A 309 -21.04 11.75 6.08
C ASN A 309 -19.99 12.24 7.08
N GLU A 310 -19.96 13.55 7.29
CA GLU A 310 -19.03 14.20 8.23
C GLU A 310 -19.27 13.81 9.70
N ASN A 311 -20.43 13.22 10.02
CA ASN A 311 -20.78 12.75 11.37
C ASN A 311 -20.35 11.31 11.66
N LEU A 312 -19.57 10.67 10.78
CA LEU A 312 -19.07 9.32 11.01
C LEU A 312 -18.17 9.28 12.26
N LYS A 313 -18.39 8.25 13.07
CA LYS A 313 -17.54 7.93 14.22
C LYS A 313 -16.51 6.88 13.82
N ALA A 314 -15.49 6.71 14.64
CA ALA A 314 -14.52 5.65 14.45
C ALA A 314 -15.18 4.28 14.63
N GLU A 315 -14.80 3.32 13.78
CA GLU A 315 -15.13 1.91 13.95
C GLU A 315 -14.21 1.30 15.03
N TYR A 316 -14.75 0.41 15.85
CA TYR A 316 -13.99 -0.28 16.90
C TYR A 316 -13.99 -1.78 16.68
N SER A 317 -12.90 -2.42 17.09
CA SER A 317 -12.83 -3.89 17.09
C SER A 317 -12.13 -4.47 18.31
N ASN A 318 -12.53 -5.67 18.69
CA ASN A 318 -11.81 -6.52 19.64
C ASN A 318 -11.41 -7.81 18.91
N SER A 319 -10.11 -8.03 18.79
CA SER A 319 -9.54 -9.16 18.05
C SER A 319 -8.86 -10.13 18.99
N PHE A 320 -9.30 -11.38 18.96
CA PHE A 320 -8.74 -12.51 19.71
C PHE A 320 -8.14 -13.50 18.73
N ASN A 321 -6.90 -13.90 18.95
CA ASN A 321 -6.21 -14.89 18.12
C ASN A 321 -5.52 -15.93 18.99
N THR A 322 -5.65 -17.19 18.61
CA THR A 322 -4.96 -18.32 19.26
C THR A 322 -4.27 -19.15 18.20
N SER A 323 -3.04 -19.60 18.47
CA SER A 323 -2.35 -20.57 17.61
C SER A 323 -1.56 -21.57 18.41
N LEU A 324 -1.63 -22.83 18.00
CA LEU A 324 -0.76 -23.91 18.46
C LEU A 324 0.22 -24.23 17.34
N ASN A 325 1.50 -24.03 17.62
CA ASN A 325 2.59 -24.23 16.67
C ASN A 325 3.38 -25.47 17.06
N PHE A 326 3.66 -26.33 16.07
CA PHE A 326 4.56 -27.46 16.17
C PHE A 326 5.73 -27.27 15.21
N GLU A 327 6.96 -27.34 15.71
CA GLU A 327 8.16 -27.31 14.87
C GLU A 327 9.14 -28.40 15.30
N LYS A 328 9.53 -29.26 14.34
CA LYS A 328 10.52 -30.32 14.55
C LYS A 328 11.50 -30.35 13.39
N THR A 329 12.78 -30.14 13.70
CA THR A 329 13.88 -30.39 12.77
C THR A 329 14.36 -31.83 12.96
N PHE A 330 14.32 -32.64 11.91
CA PHE A 330 14.78 -34.03 11.95
C PHE A 330 16.28 -34.11 11.67
N ASN A 331 16.76 -33.37 10.66
CA ASN A 331 18.17 -33.26 10.29
C ASN A 331 18.43 -31.96 9.51
N ALA A 332 19.66 -31.77 9.00
CA ALA A 332 20.07 -30.56 8.28
C ALA A 332 19.21 -30.25 7.04
N ASN A 333 18.59 -31.25 6.44
CA ASN A 333 17.84 -31.13 5.19
C ASN A 333 16.32 -31.32 5.37
N ALA A 334 15.86 -31.68 6.56
CA ALA A 334 14.46 -32.01 6.82
C ALA A 334 13.95 -31.36 8.11
N SER A 335 12.93 -30.53 7.98
CA SER A 335 12.17 -29.98 9.09
C SER A 335 10.68 -30.01 8.76
N PHE A 336 9.86 -30.11 9.79
CA PHE A 336 8.42 -30.04 9.69
C PHE A 336 7.89 -28.95 10.61
N LYS A 337 6.98 -28.14 10.07
CA LYS A 337 6.27 -27.09 10.79
C LYS A 337 4.79 -27.25 10.53
N SER A 338 3.99 -27.21 11.59
CA SER A 338 2.54 -27.19 11.51
C SER A 338 2.00 -26.11 12.45
N VAL A 339 0.95 -25.43 12.01
CA VAL A 339 0.29 -24.36 12.78
C VAL A 339 -1.21 -24.57 12.67
N VAL A 340 -1.88 -24.65 13.81
CA VAL A 340 -3.34 -24.62 13.90
C VAL A 340 -3.72 -23.32 14.59
N SER A 341 -4.53 -22.49 13.94
CA SER A 341 -4.92 -21.19 14.46
C SER A 341 -6.42 -20.96 14.38
N GLY A 342 -6.95 -20.19 15.34
CA GLY A 342 -8.32 -19.70 15.34
C GLY A 342 -8.35 -18.22 15.73
N PHE A 343 -9.37 -17.52 15.27
CA PHE A 343 -9.58 -16.10 15.57
C PHE A 343 -11.06 -15.80 15.82
N TYR A 344 -11.30 -14.73 16.57
CA TYR A 344 -12.62 -14.16 16.80
C TYR A 344 -12.49 -12.64 16.80
N ASN A 345 -13.33 -11.96 16.02
CA ASN A 345 -13.33 -10.49 15.91
C ASN A 345 -14.74 -9.98 16.17
N ASP A 346 -14.86 -9.06 17.12
CA ASP A 346 -16.08 -8.33 17.42
C ASP A 346 -15.93 -6.89 16.92
N PHE A 347 -16.85 -6.42 16.09
CA PHE A 347 -16.80 -5.08 15.48
C PHE A 347 -18.00 -4.25 15.92
N ASN A 348 -17.76 -3.00 16.28
CA ASN A 348 -18.79 -2.02 16.64
C ASN A 348 -18.61 -0.76 15.77
N ASP A 349 -19.72 -0.13 15.39
CA ASP A 349 -19.75 1.07 14.54
C ASP A 349 -19.03 0.89 13.19
N GLN A 350 -19.27 -0.25 12.52
CA GLN A 350 -18.66 -0.56 11.23
C GLN A 350 -18.98 0.51 10.18
N ILE A 351 -17.94 1.07 9.55
CA ILE A 351 -18.11 2.07 8.49
C ILE A 351 -18.35 1.33 7.17
N THR A 352 -19.56 1.46 6.63
CA THR A 352 -19.96 0.87 5.36
C THR A 352 -20.92 1.78 4.60
N THR A 353 -21.04 1.55 3.29
CA THR A 353 -22.05 2.24 2.47
C THR A 353 -23.42 1.64 2.77
N MET A 354 -24.39 2.50 3.06
CA MET A 354 -25.80 2.12 3.16
C MET A 354 -26.59 2.75 2.01
N SER A 355 -27.43 1.94 1.37
CA SER A 355 -28.48 2.48 0.51
C SER A 355 -29.56 3.07 1.41
N LYS A 356 -29.97 4.32 1.16
CA LYS A 356 -31.19 4.84 1.77
C LYS A 356 -32.36 4.04 1.20
N THR A 357 -32.94 3.15 1.99
CA THR A 357 -34.25 2.57 1.68
C THR A 357 -35.24 3.73 1.71
N LYS A 358 -35.96 3.92 0.59
CA LYS A 358 -37.01 4.94 0.48
C LYS A 358 -38.18 4.64 1.41
#